data_AF-A0A1I5SNR4-F1
#
_entry.id   AF-A0A1I5SNR4-F1
#
_cell.length_a   1.000
_cell.length_b   1.000
_cell.length_c   1.000
_cell.angle_alpha   90.00
_cell.angle_beta   90.00
_cell.angle_gamma   90.00
#
_symmetry.space_group_name_H-M   'P 1'
#
loop_
_entity.id
_entity.type
_entity.pdbx_description
1 polymer ?
#
loop_
_entity_poly.entity_id
_entity_poly.type
_entity_poly.pdbx_seq_one_letter_code
_entity_poly.pdbx_strand_id
1 'polypeptide(L)'
;MLQRVVRSTVIDAPIERVWAVLRDFNSHADWHEVVEASRIEGDERGDQVGCVRSFTLRDGNRIREQLLSLSDSEHRSTYCIVEATLPLQRYVATVTLKPVTDGNRTFWHWESTFATPPGRERELRDTVARGVYEAGFANLRRYLERGTSTSSAGIAASAALALPRRGVGLEAYGGPEVLRPRDDEAAAPAEGEVRIRQRAIGVNFLDVYLRRGWMPSMLPVSEGAPGVPGMEAAGSVIDVGRGVSGLFPGDRVAYLGPVPGAYRSVRSVPADWVVRLPAAVEDDEAAALLLKGLTADYLLRDLGRVQRGTRILVHAAAGGVGLLLCSWARSLGAVVVGTVSSEEKARVARDHGCEHVIVTRDYRFADAVQRACGGVDVLVDGLGEAARAENHAALARRGHWISLGQASGALAALPPDLLIAKSLSFSRPVVFDYVATPAQLAERAQRLWDALASGAIRKPPIERFALDAAARAHERLESRASIGALVLLA
;
A
#
# COMPACT_ATOMS: atom_id res chain seq x y z
N MET A 1 -37.68 -26.51 -15.83
CA MET A 1 -36.54 -25.65 -16.27
C MET A 1 -36.29 -24.60 -15.20
N LEU A 2 -35.04 -24.19 -14.97
CA LEU A 2 -34.75 -23.09 -14.05
C LEU A 2 -35.28 -21.77 -14.65
N GLN A 3 -36.07 -21.06 -13.86
CA GLN A 3 -36.48 -19.69 -14.14
C GLN A 3 -35.37 -18.73 -13.74
N ARG A 4 -35.18 -17.67 -14.52
CA ARG A 4 -34.26 -16.56 -14.21
C ARG A 4 -35.06 -15.26 -14.18
N VAL A 5 -34.93 -14.50 -13.11
CA VAL A 5 -35.56 -13.19 -12.94
C VAL A 5 -34.48 -12.16 -12.70
N VAL A 6 -34.52 -11.07 -13.46
CA VAL A 6 -33.61 -9.95 -13.32
C VAL A 6 -34.41 -8.66 -13.31
N ARG A 7 -34.13 -7.79 -12.34
CA ARG A 7 -34.63 -6.41 -12.29
C ARG A 7 -33.51 -5.48 -11.87
N SER A 8 -33.62 -4.24 -12.30
CA SER A 8 -32.71 -3.19 -11.88
C SER A 8 -33.40 -1.84 -11.81
N THR A 9 -32.86 -0.95 -11.01
CA THR A 9 -33.32 0.43 -10.91
C THR A 9 -32.16 1.37 -10.60
N VAL A 10 -32.38 2.66 -10.79
CA VAL A 10 -31.60 3.70 -10.14
C VAL A 10 -32.31 4.13 -8.85
N ILE A 11 -31.55 4.34 -7.79
CA ILE A 11 -31.98 4.92 -6.52
C ILE A 11 -31.29 6.28 -6.39
N ASP A 12 -32.07 7.32 -6.10
CA ASP A 12 -31.58 8.70 -5.95
C ASP A 12 -30.92 8.91 -4.57
N ALA A 13 -29.91 8.09 -4.28
CA ALA A 13 -29.06 8.17 -3.11
C ALA A 13 -27.66 7.62 -3.42
N PRO A 14 -26.61 8.10 -2.72
CA PRO A 14 -25.26 7.53 -2.78
C PRO A 14 -25.24 6.03 -2.46
N ILE A 15 -24.31 5.30 -3.08
CA ILE A 15 -24.21 3.85 -2.94
C ILE A 15 -23.97 3.40 -1.50
N GLU A 16 -23.23 4.20 -0.74
CA GLU A 16 -22.93 3.95 0.67
C GLU A 16 -24.22 3.99 1.50
N ARG A 17 -25.14 4.91 1.18
CA ARG A 17 -26.42 5.06 1.89
C ARG A 17 -27.37 3.91 1.56
N VAL A 18 -27.41 3.49 0.31
CA VAL A 18 -28.22 2.34 -0.13
C VAL A 18 -27.64 1.04 0.44
N TRP A 19 -26.32 0.88 0.39
CA TRP A 19 -25.63 -0.29 0.88
C TRP A 19 -25.70 -0.42 2.40
N ALA A 20 -25.61 0.67 3.17
CA ALA A 20 -25.76 0.61 4.62
C ALA A 20 -27.08 -0.07 5.06
N VAL A 21 -28.15 0.09 4.27
CA VAL A 21 -29.43 -0.58 4.50
C VAL A 21 -29.38 -2.04 4.04
N LEU A 22 -28.92 -2.30 2.81
CA LEU A 22 -28.95 -3.65 2.21
C LEU A 22 -27.85 -4.60 2.69
N ARG A 23 -26.79 -4.06 3.30
CA ARG A 23 -25.65 -4.80 3.86
C ARG A 23 -26.04 -5.60 5.09
N ASP A 24 -26.87 -5.03 5.97
CA ASP A 24 -27.47 -5.80 7.05
C ASP A 24 -28.49 -6.75 6.44
N PHE A 25 -28.13 -8.04 6.38
CA PHE A 25 -29.02 -9.05 5.84
C PHE A 25 -30.32 -9.12 6.64
N ASN A 26 -30.43 -8.63 7.88
CA ASN A 26 -31.67 -8.64 8.65
C ASN A 26 -32.59 -7.42 8.44
N SER A 27 -32.17 -6.39 7.70
CA SER A 27 -32.83 -5.07 7.69
C SER A 27 -34.23 -5.03 7.05
N HIS A 28 -34.73 -6.12 6.49
CA HIS A 28 -35.97 -6.10 5.70
C HIS A 28 -37.19 -5.61 6.48
N ALA A 29 -37.28 -5.86 7.78
CA ALA A 29 -38.40 -5.35 8.60
C ALA A 29 -38.41 -3.82 8.72
N ASP A 30 -37.26 -3.16 8.52
CA ASP A 30 -37.12 -1.71 8.71
C ASP A 30 -37.63 -0.92 7.50
N TRP A 31 -37.50 -1.50 6.29
CA TRP A 31 -37.79 -0.78 5.05
C TRP A 31 -38.77 -1.50 4.13
N HIS A 32 -38.96 -2.81 4.24
CA HIS A 32 -39.82 -3.58 3.33
C HIS A 32 -41.23 -3.77 3.92
N GLU A 33 -42.21 -2.98 3.45
CA GLU A 33 -43.53 -2.83 4.09
C GLU A 33 -44.32 -4.14 4.31
N VAL A 34 -44.11 -5.17 3.47
CA VAL A 34 -44.79 -6.48 3.63
C VAL A 34 -44.14 -7.42 4.65
N VAL A 35 -42.93 -7.11 5.13
CA VAL A 35 -42.26 -7.89 6.18
C VAL A 35 -42.76 -7.39 7.53
N GLU A 36 -43.38 -8.28 8.29
CA GLU A 36 -43.93 -7.97 9.60
C GLU A 36 -42.86 -8.07 10.70
N ALA A 37 -42.04 -9.12 10.64
CA ALA A 37 -40.96 -9.35 11.59
C ALA A 37 -39.81 -10.10 10.91
N SER A 38 -38.57 -9.78 11.29
CA SER A 38 -37.36 -10.43 10.79
C SER A 38 -36.34 -10.61 11.92
N ARG A 39 -35.69 -11.78 11.98
CA ARG A 39 -34.59 -12.05 12.91
C ARG A 39 -33.53 -12.94 12.28
N ILE A 40 -32.30 -12.78 12.76
CA ILE A 40 -31.23 -13.76 12.54
C ILE A 40 -31.37 -14.89 13.56
N GLU A 41 -31.25 -16.13 13.10
CA GLU A 41 -31.23 -17.33 13.95
C GLU A 41 -29.86 -17.46 14.65
N GLY A 42 -29.85 -18.00 15.87
CA GLY A 42 -28.59 -18.39 16.55
C GLY A 42 -27.72 -17.24 17.09
N ASP A 43 -28.30 -16.07 17.39
CA ASP A 43 -27.59 -14.87 17.87
C ASP A 43 -26.41 -14.44 16.96
N GLU A 44 -26.45 -14.82 15.69
CA GLU A 44 -25.45 -14.44 14.70
C GLU A 44 -25.66 -12.99 14.22
N ARG A 45 -24.62 -12.41 13.59
CA ARG A 45 -24.74 -11.09 13.00
C ARG A 45 -25.41 -11.15 11.62
N GLY A 46 -26.21 -10.14 11.30
CA GLY A 46 -26.82 -9.99 9.98
C GLY A 46 -25.81 -9.77 8.83
N ASP A 47 -24.54 -9.56 9.12
CA ASP A 47 -23.49 -9.44 8.10
C ASP A 47 -22.54 -10.66 8.05
N GLN A 48 -22.86 -11.72 8.80
CA GLN A 48 -22.06 -12.94 8.84
C GLN A 48 -22.47 -13.90 7.72
N VAL A 49 -21.56 -14.21 6.80
CA VAL A 49 -21.81 -15.25 5.78
C VAL A 49 -22.12 -16.58 6.47
N GLY A 50 -23.16 -17.24 5.99
CA GLY A 50 -23.72 -18.45 6.58
C GLY A 50 -24.91 -18.20 7.50
N CYS A 51 -25.15 -16.96 7.95
CA CYS A 51 -26.25 -16.67 8.85
C CYS A 51 -27.61 -16.89 8.19
N VAL A 52 -28.57 -17.33 9.00
CA VAL A 52 -29.94 -17.61 8.55
C VAL A 52 -30.87 -16.54 9.09
N ARG A 53 -31.52 -15.83 8.18
CA ARG A 53 -32.61 -14.92 8.50
C ARG A 53 -33.93 -15.65 8.38
N SER A 54 -34.76 -15.57 9.41
CA SER A 54 -36.16 -16.01 9.39
C SER A 54 -37.08 -14.80 9.50
N PHE A 55 -37.95 -14.60 8.52
CA PHE A 55 -38.92 -13.51 8.52
C PHE A 55 -40.34 -13.97 8.16
N THR A 56 -41.32 -13.22 8.66
CA THR A 56 -42.75 -13.44 8.44
C THR A 56 -43.31 -12.27 7.64
N LEU A 57 -44.09 -12.60 6.62
CA LEU A 57 -44.84 -11.64 5.82
C LEU A 57 -46.20 -11.36 6.46
N ARG A 58 -46.76 -10.18 6.21
CA ARG A 58 -48.07 -9.77 6.76
C ARG A 58 -49.24 -10.65 6.34
N ASP A 59 -49.08 -11.47 5.31
CA ASP A 59 -50.08 -12.45 4.86
C ASP A 59 -49.95 -13.81 5.59
N GLY A 60 -49.05 -13.90 6.57
CA GLY A 60 -48.78 -15.09 7.38
C GLY A 60 -47.75 -16.04 6.76
N ASN A 61 -47.26 -15.80 5.55
CA ASN A 61 -46.21 -16.62 4.94
C ASN A 61 -44.87 -16.43 5.65
N ARG A 62 -44.09 -17.51 5.74
CA ARG A 62 -42.77 -17.51 6.39
C ARG A 62 -41.68 -17.90 5.40
N ILE A 63 -40.55 -17.21 5.50
CA ILE A 63 -39.38 -17.44 4.67
C ILE A 63 -38.14 -17.49 5.57
N ARG A 64 -37.26 -18.46 5.28
CA ARG A 64 -35.91 -18.56 5.83
C ARG A 64 -34.92 -18.51 4.68
N GLU A 65 -33.95 -17.63 4.83
CA GLU A 65 -32.90 -17.40 3.83
C GLU A 65 -31.53 -17.47 4.49
N GLN A 66 -30.57 -18.05 3.78
CA GLN A 66 -29.19 -18.12 4.22
C GLN A 66 -28.32 -17.20 3.37
N LEU A 67 -27.51 -16.37 4.02
CA LEU A 67 -26.52 -15.54 3.36
C LEU A 67 -25.37 -16.41 2.86
N LEU A 68 -25.17 -16.47 1.54
CA LEU A 68 -24.13 -17.30 0.89
C LEU A 68 -22.83 -16.53 0.65
N SER A 69 -22.94 -15.22 0.37
CA SER A 69 -21.78 -14.33 0.25
C SER A 69 -22.17 -12.89 0.52
N LEU A 70 -21.22 -12.11 1.02
CA LEU A 70 -21.32 -10.68 1.23
C LEU A 70 -19.98 -10.04 0.87
N SER A 71 -20.00 -9.04 -0.01
CA SER A 71 -18.82 -8.30 -0.46
C SER A 71 -19.11 -6.81 -0.36
N ASP A 72 -18.48 -6.17 0.62
CA ASP A 72 -18.52 -4.71 0.75
C ASP A 72 -17.77 -4.03 -0.40
N SER A 73 -16.69 -4.64 -0.92
CA SER A 73 -15.91 -4.09 -2.04
C SER A 73 -16.69 -4.07 -3.36
N GLU A 74 -17.56 -5.06 -3.59
CA GLU A 74 -18.39 -5.16 -4.79
C GLU A 74 -19.83 -4.67 -4.58
N HIS A 75 -20.17 -4.23 -3.36
CA HIS A 75 -21.53 -3.93 -2.91
C HIS A 75 -22.52 -5.01 -3.34
N ARG A 76 -22.15 -6.25 -3.04
CA ARG A 76 -22.81 -7.46 -3.55
C ARG A 76 -23.11 -8.43 -2.43
N SER A 77 -24.32 -8.96 -2.40
CA SER A 77 -24.71 -10.06 -1.51
C SER A 77 -25.43 -11.15 -2.31
N THR A 78 -25.17 -12.41 -1.96
CA THR A 78 -25.87 -13.56 -2.52
C THR A 78 -26.47 -14.39 -1.41
N TYR A 79 -27.70 -14.84 -1.58
CA TYR A 79 -28.41 -15.65 -0.59
C TYR A 79 -29.28 -16.70 -1.27
N CYS A 80 -29.66 -17.73 -0.53
CA CYS A 80 -30.64 -18.72 -0.97
C CYS A 80 -31.82 -18.79 -0.02
N ILE A 81 -32.96 -19.28 -0.51
CA ILE A 81 -34.09 -19.66 0.34
C ILE A 81 -33.85 -21.09 0.80
N VAL A 82 -33.80 -21.31 2.11
CA VAL A 82 -33.68 -22.64 2.71
C VAL A 82 -35.04 -23.24 3.07
N GLU A 83 -36.02 -22.39 3.35
CA GLU A 83 -37.41 -22.79 3.64
C GLU A 83 -38.36 -21.65 3.29
N ALA A 84 -39.46 -21.92 2.57
CA ALA A 84 -40.48 -20.92 2.28
C ALA A 84 -41.85 -21.56 2.08
N THR A 85 -42.91 -20.81 2.37
CA THR A 85 -44.29 -21.22 2.06
C THR A 85 -44.57 -21.25 0.56
N LEU A 86 -43.87 -20.43 -0.23
CA LEU A 86 -43.94 -20.46 -1.69
C LEU A 86 -43.09 -21.62 -2.25
N PRO A 87 -43.57 -22.34 -3.29
CA PRO A 87 -42.86 -23.50 -3.85
C PRO A 87 -41.70 -23.09 -4.79
N LEU A 88 -40.78 -22.27 -4.29
CA LEU A 88 -39.55 -21.87 -4.98
C LEU A 88 -38.44 -22.84 -4.59
N GLN A 89 -38.06 -23.72 -5.51
CA GLN A 89 -37.03 -24.73 -5.26
C GLN A 89 -35.67 -24.27 -5.76
N ARG A 90 -34.59 -24.54 -5.00
CA ARG A 90 -33.21 -24.20 -5.40
C ARG A 90 -33.04 -22.71 -5.72
N TYR A 91 -33.72 -21.86 -4.96
CA TYR A 91 -33.71 -20.42 -5.17
C TYR A 91 -32.37 -19.84 -4.71
N VAL A 92 -31.71 -19.09 -5.60
CA VAL A 92 -30.53 -18.28 -5.30
C VAL A 92 -30.74 -16.90 -5.88
N ALA A 93 -30.46 -15.87 -5.10
CA ALA A 93 -30.52 -14.48 -5.53
C ALA A 93 -29.24 -13.71 -5.21
N THR A 94 -28.92 -12.76 -6.07
CA THR A 94 -27.78 -11.86 -5.93
C THR A 94 -28.26 -10.41 -6.07
N VAL A 95 -27.93 -9.60 -5.08
CA VAL A 95 -28.04 -8.14 -5.12
C VAL A 95 -26.67 -7.57 -5.45
N THR A 96 -26.59 -6.62 -6.37
CA THR A 96 -25.36 -5.89 -6.72
C THR A 96 -25.69 -4.41 -6.87
N LEU A 97 -24.95 -3.56 -6.17
CA LEU A 97 -25.03 -2.11 -6.35
C LEU A 97 -23.82 -1.61 -7.13
N LYS A 98 -24.04 -0.59 -7.96
CA LYS A 98 -22.96 0.12 -8.65
C LYS A 98 -23.19 1.64 -8.54
N PRO A 99 -22.14 2.44 -8.34
CA PRO A 99 -22.29 3.88 -8.37
C PRO A 99 -22.64 4.33 -9.79
N VAL A 100 -23.61 5.22 -9.92
CA VAL A 100 -23.83 5.97 -11.17
C VAL A 100 -22.96 7.21 -11.06
N THR A 101 -21.80 7.23 -11.71
CA THR A 101 -20.78 8.28 -11.53
C THR A 101 -21.20 9.65 -12.08
N ASP A 102 -22.20 9.69 -12.96
CA ASP A 102 -22.87 10.91 -13.40
C ASP A 102 -24.06 11.24 -12.46
N GLY A 103 -23.71 11.71 -11.26
CA GLY A 103 -24.65 12.06 -10.18
C GLY A 103 -24.40 11.30 -8.87
N ASN A 104 -25.13 11.64 -7.81
CA ASN A 104 -25.01 10.96 -6.51
C ASN A 104 -26.06 9.85 -6.36
N ARG A 105 -26.08 8.91 -7.31
CA ARG A 105 -27.13 7.89 -7.47
C ARG A 105 -26.54 6.49 -7.50
N THR A 106 -27.38 5.50 -7.22
CA THR A 106 -26.99 4.08 -7.16
C THR A 106 -27.77 3.26 -8.17
N PHE A 107 -27.07 2.49 -8.99
CA PHE A 107 -27.67 1.45 -9.81
C PHE A 107 -27.79 0.17 -8.97
N TRP A 108 -29.01 -0.24 -8.68
CA TRP A 108 -29.32 -1.50 -7.99
C TRP A 108 -29.73 -2.55 -9.01
N HIS A 109 -28.96 -3.64 -9.08
CA HIS A 109 -29.24 -4.84 -9.86
C HIS A 109 -29.59 -6.00 -8.93
N TRP A 110 -30.71 -6.67 -9.20
CA TRP A 110 -31.16 -7.84 -8.45
C TRP A 110 -31.52 -8.97 -9.41
N GLU A 111 -30.88 -10.11 -9.22
CA GLU A 111 -31.04 -11.30 -10.05
C GLU A 111 -31.37 -12.51 -9.18
N SER A 112 -32.21 -13.43 -9.66
CA SER A 112 -32.39 -14.77 -9.09
C SER A 112 -32.54 -15.87 -10.12
N THR A 113 -32.27 -17.09 -9.67
CA THR A 113 -32.58 -18.34 -10.36
C THR A 113 -33.31 -19.29 -9.43
N PHE A 114 -34.31 -20.01 -9.93
CA PHE A 114 -35.08 -20.99 -9.14
C PHE A 114 -35.84 -21.97 -10.03
N ALA A 115 -36.17 -23.15 -9.49
CA ALA A 115 -37.08 -24.10 -10.10
C ALA A 115 -38.51 -23.89 -9.58
N THR A 116 -39.49 -24.15 -10.44
CA THR A 116 -40.93 -24.07 -10.13
C THR A 116 -41.60 -25.41 -10.41
N PRO A 117 -42.75 -25.70 -9.76
CA PRO A 117 -43.63 -26.77 -10.19
C PRO A 117 -44.06 -26.55 -11.66
N PRO A 118 -44.22 -27.63 -12.44
CA PRO A 118 -44.72 -27.53 -13.82
C PRO A 118 -46.06 -26.79 -13.88
N GLY A 119 -46.19 -25.82 -14.80
CA GLY A 119 -47.42 -25.07 -15.03
C GLY A 119 -47.58 -23.80 -14.19
N ARG A 120 -46.66 -23.53 -13.25
CA ARG A 120 -46.65 -22.30 -12.42
C ARG A 120 -45.49 -21.36 -12.73
N GLU A 121 -44.74 -21.60 -13.80
CA GLU A 121 -43.54 -20.84 -14.18
C GLU A 121 -43.85 -19.34 -14.30
N ARG A 122 -44.88 -18.99 -15.07
CA ARG A 122 -45.24 -17.58 -15.34
C ARG A 122 -45.72 -16.86 -14.09
N GLU A 123 -46.57 -17.51 -13.31
CA GLU A 123 -47.12 -16.98 -12.06
C GLU A 123 -46.00 -16.67 -11.06
N LEU A 124 -45.16 -17.66 -10.75
CA LEU A 124 -44.08 -17.50 -9.76
C LEU A 124 -43.00 -16.53 -10.23
N ARG A 125 -42.70 -16.51 -11.54
CA ARG A 125 -41.78 -15.52 -12.13
C ARG A 125 -42.30 -14.10 -11.96
N ASP A 126 -43.59 -13.89 -12.18
CA ASP A 126 -44.23 -12.58 -12.04
C ASP A 126 -44.32 -12.16 -10.56
N THR A 127 -44.60 -13.09 -9.65
CA THR A 127 -44.57 -12.86 -8.20
C THR A 127 -43.19 -12.41 -7.72
N VAL A 128 -42.11 -13.10 -8.11
CA VAL A 128 -40.73 -12.70 -7.74
C VAL A 128 -40.36 -11.35 -8.36
N ALA A 129 -40.64 -11.16 -9.64
CA ALA A 129 -40.25 -9.94 -10.35
C ALA A 129 -40.98 -8.68 -9.84
N ARG A 130 -42.30 -8.77 -9.66
CA ARG A 130 -43.14 -7.60 -9.33
C ARG A 130 -43.46 -7.52 -7.84
N GLY A 131 -43.87 -8.64 -7.25
CA GLY A 131 -44.28 -8.73 -5.85
C GLY A 131 -43.12 -8.62 -4.86
N VAL A 132 -41.89 -8.96 -5.27
CA VAL A 132 -40.69 -8.89 -4.42
C VAL A 132 -39.74 -7.79 -4.89
N TYR A 133 -39.18 -7.87 -6.11
CA TYR A 133 -38.08 -6.98 -6.50
C TYR A 133 -38.54 -5.53 -6.71
N GLU A 134 -39.56 -5.31 -7.55
CA GLU A 134 -40.06 -3.95 -7.82
C GLU A 134 -40.68 -3.30 -6.57
N ALA A 135 -41.39 -4.08 -5.73
CA ALA A 135 -41.88 -3.64 -4.44
C ALA A 135 -40.72 -3.25 -3.50
N GLY A 136 -39.67 -4.07 -3.42
CA GLY A 136 -38.47 -3.79 -2.64
C GLY A 136 -37.77 -2.50 -3.08
N PHE A 137 -37.65 -2.27 -4.39
CA PHE A 137 -37.11 -1.01 -4.93
C PHE A 137 -37.92 0.21 -4.48
N ALA A 138 -39.25 0.15 -4.61
CA ALA A 138 -40.12 1.26 -4.22
C ALA A 138 -40.07 1.54 -2.71
N ASN A 139 -40.08 0.48 -1.91
CA ASN A 139 -40.02 0.55 -0.46
C ASN A 139 -38.70 1.16 0.05
N LEU A 140 -37.57 0.72 -0.51
CA LEU A 140 -36.27 1.28 -0.15
C LEU A 140 -36.15 2.77 -0.54
N ARG A 141 -36.68 3.18 -1.70
CA ARG A 141 -36.74 4.61 -2.06
C ARG A 141 -37.48 5.43 -1.00
N ARG A 142 -38.69 5.00 -0.63
CA ARG A 142 -39.48 5.69 0.41
C ARG A 142 -38.77 5.73 1.76
N TYR A 143 -38.13 4.63 2.16
CA TYR A 143 -37.36 4.56 3.40
C TYR A 143 -36.23 5.61 3.41
N LEU A 144 -35.48 5.69 2.31
CA LEU A 144 -34.41 6.67 2.14
C LEU A 144 -34.94 8.11 2.05
N GLU A 145 -36.09 8.35 1.43
CA GLU A 145 -36.74 9.66 1.34
C GLU A 145 -37.26 10.14 2.71
N ARG A 146 -37.85 9.25 3.52
CA ARG A 146 -38.34 9.57 4.88
C ARG A 146 -37.20 9.92 5.84
N GLY A 147 -36.02 9.36 5.64
CA GLY A 147 -34.81 9.73 6.38
C GLY A 147 -34.24 11.11 6.03
N THR A 148 -34.87 11.90 5.14
CA THR A 148 -34.37 13.19 4.64
C THR A 148 -35.08 14.42 5.20
N SER A 149 -36.17 14.28 5.99
CA SER A 149 -36.95 15.43 6.50
C SER A 149 -36.77 15.77 7.98
N THR A 150 -35.78 15.22 8.66
CA THR A 150 -35.43 15.63 10.03
C THR A 150 -33.93 15.81 10.12
N SER A 151 -33.55 17.06 10.34
CA SER A 151 -32.32 17.45 11.02
C SER A 151 -31.01 17.08 10.31
N SER A 152 -30.29 18.12 9.92
CA SER A 152 -28.83 18.19 9.91
C SER A 152 -28.24 17.99 11.33
N ALA A 153 -28.62 16.91 12.01
CA ALA A 153 -27.92 16.37 13.16
C ALA A 153 -27.12 15.18 12.65
N GLY A 154 -25.81 15.27 12.82
CA GLY A 154 -24.83 14.35 12.27
C GLY A 154 -25.26 12.90 12.39
N ILE A 155 -25.18 12.18 11.27
CA ILE A 155 -24.67 10.83 11.34
C ILE A 155 -23.27 11.03 11.93
N ALA A 156 -23.16 10.82 13.24
CA ALA A 156 -21.88 10.56 13.84
C ALA A 156 -21.28 9.46 12.96
N ALA A 157 -20.24 9.83 12.20
CA ALA A 157 -19.15 8.92 11.99
C ALA A 157 -18.97 8.21 13.33
N SER A 158 -18.95 6.88 13.36
CA SER A 158 -18.33 6.19 14.48
C SER A 158 -17.07 6.99 14.78
N ALA A 159 -17.06 7.74 15.89
CA ALA A 159 -15.98 8.66 16.18
C ALA A 159 -14.78 7.73 16.31
N ALA A 160 -13.95 7.66 15.27
CA ALA A 160 -12.85 6.73 15.25
C ALA A 160 -12.00 7.12 16.45
N LEU A 161 -12.00 6.25 17.47
CA LEU A 161 -11.38 6.60 18.73
C LEU A 161 -9.88 6.74 18.49
N ALA A 162 -9.26 7.61 19.28
CA ALA A 162 -7.82 7.58 19.44
C ALA A 162 -7.40 6.15 19.85
N LEU A 163 -6.36 5.62 19.20
CA LEU A 163 -5.84 4.29 19.50
C LEU A 163 -4.49 4.44 20.22
N PRO A 164 -4.25 3.68 21.31
CA PRO A 164 -2.92 3.65 21.90
C PRO A 164 -1.92 3.17 20.85
N ARG A 165 -0.77 3.83 20.79
CA ARG A 165 0.33 3.44 19.91
C ARG A 165 1.66 3.54 20.64
N ARG A 166 2.59 2.68 20.23
CA ARG A 166 4.00 2.75 20.58
C ARG A 166 4.71 3.54 19.49
N GLY A 167 5.70 4.34 19.84
CA GLY A 167 6.54 5.04 18.87
C GLY A 167 7.96 5.27 19.35
N VAL A 168 8.84 5.64 18.43
CA VAL A 168 10.21 6.07 18.75
C VAL A 168 10.46 7.43 18.10
N GLY A 169 10.92 8.39 18.90
CA GLY A 169 11.22 9.74 18.44
C GLY A 169 12.46 10.33 19.09
N LEU A 170 12.77 11.57 18.73
CA LEU A 170 13.88 12.36 19.26
C LEU A 170 13.45 13.81 19.52
N GLU A 171 13.91 14.38 20.63
CA GLU A 171 13.66 15.78 21.00
C GLU A 171 14.83 16.70 20.66
N ALA A 172 16.01 16.12 20.42
CA ALA A 172 17.21 16.80 19.97
C ALA A 172 17.98 15.92 18.98
N TYR A 173 18.65 16.55 18.02
CA TYR A 173 19.50 15.84 17.06
C TYR A 173 20.73 15.24 17.74
N GLY A 174 21.21 14.10 17.26
CA GLY A 174 22.38 13.45 17.84
C GLY A 174 22.71 12.07 17.29
N GLY A 175 23.43 11.29 18.10
CA GLY A 175 23.73 9.90 17.84
C GLY A 175 22.49 9.00 18.04
N PRO A 176 22.62 7.68 17.87
CA PRO A 176 21.51 6.74 18.02
C PRO A 176 20.80 6.82 19.38
N GLU A 177 21.50 7.22 20.44
CA GLU A 177 21.00 7.35 21.81
C GLU A 177 19.85 8.36 22.01
N VAL A 178 19.64 9.25 21.04
CA VAL A 178 18.52 10.22 21.08
C VAL A 178 17.18 9.57 20.69
N LEU A 179 17.19 8.40 20.07
CA LEU A 179 15.99 7.66 19.69
C LEU A 179 15.40 6.97 20.92
N ARG A 180 14.28 7.50 21.41
CA ARG A 180 13.63 7.02 22.63
C ARG A 180 12.22 6.51 22.36
N PRO A 181 11.87 5.31 22.89
CA PRO A 181 10.50 4.83 22.87
C PRO A 181 9.56 5.75 23.65
N ARG A 182 8.31 5.82 23.19
CA ARG A 182 7.23 6.60 23.80
C ARG A 182 5.90 5.92 23.55
N ASP A 183 5.01 6.02 24.53
CA ASP A 183 3.60 5.73 24.36
C ASP A 183 2.84 7.03 24.12
N ASP A 184 1.95 7.01 23.14
CA ASP A 184 1.02 8.09 22.83
C ASP A 184 -0.23 7.52 22.12
N GLU A 185 -1.03 8.40 21.53
CA GLU A 185 -2.26 8.00 20.84
C GLU A 185 -2.20 8.37 19.35
N ALA A 186 -2.67 7.45 18.50
CA ALA A 186 -3.02 7.72 17.12
C ALA A 186 -4.44 8.28 17.06
N ALA A 187 -4.59 9.57 16.74
CA ALA A 187 -5.88 10.16 16.41
C ALA A 187 -6.60 9.38 15.27
N ALA A 188 -7.90 9.64 15.11
CA ALA A 188 -8.63 9.24 13.90
C ALA A 188 -7.92 9.74 12.63
N PRO A 189 -7.99 9.02 11.50
CA PRO A 189 -7.54 9.57 10.23
C PRO A 189 -8.36 10.82 9.85
N ALA A 190 -7.68 11.87 9.38
CA ALA A 190 -8.33 13.05 8.84
C ALA A 190 -8.97 12.75 7.46
N GLU A 191 -9.71 13.71 6.90
CA GLU A 191 -10.20 13.63 5.53
C GLU A 191 -9.04 13.36 4.55
N GLY A 192 -9.19 12.39 3.67
CA GLY A 192 -8.15 11.94 2.74
C GLY A 192 -7.06 11.05 3.34
N GLU A 193 -7.11 10.73 4.63
CA GLU A 193 -6.12 9.86 5.28
C GLU A 193 -6.63 8.44 5.55
N VAL A 194 -5.69 7.50 5.63
CA VAL A 194 -5.92 6.13 6.06
C VAL A 194 -5.06 5.82 7.27
N ARG A 195 -5.66 5.22 8.31
CA ARG A 195 -4.95 4.79 9.51
C ARG A 195 -4.53 3.33 9.38
N ILE A 196 -3.23 3.09 9.55
CA ILE A 196 -2.60 1.80 9.32
C ILE A 196 -2.04 1.26 10.64
N ARG A 197 -2.36 0.00 10.95
CA ARG A 197 -1.63 -0.78 11.95
C ARG A 197 -0.37 -1.30 11.28
N GLN A 198 0.75 -0.67 11.60
CA GLN A 198 2.04 -1.00 11.03
C GLN A 198 2.54 -2.30 11.66
N ARG A 199 3.11 -3.18 10.84
CA ARG A 199 3.70 -4.44 11.27
C ARG A 199 5.20 -4.47 11.05
N ALA A 200 5.64 -3.83 9.96
CA ALA A 200 7.04 -3.63 9.66
C ALA A 200 7.28 -2.21 9.14
N ILE A 201 8.41 -1.62 9.52
CA ILE A 201 8.79 -0.25 9.19
C ILE A 201 10.20 -0.29 8.60
N GLY A 202 10.40 0.32 7.44
CA GLY A 202 11.71 0.34 6.79
C GLY A 202 12.68 1.30 7.47
N VAL A 203 13.90 0.84 7.70
CA VAL A 203 15.01 1.67 8.17
C VAL A 203 15.87 2.07 6.97
N ASN A 204 16.05 3.37 6.78
CA ASN A 204 16.76 3.95 5.65
C ASN A 204 17.89 4.87 6.11
N PHE A 205 18.94 5.02 5.29
CA PHE A 205 20.05 5.92 5.64
C PHE A 205 19.61 7.39 5.72
N LEU A 206 18.51 7.75 5.03
CA LEU A 206 17.84 9.04 5.21
C LEU A 206 17.43 9.28 6.66
N ASP A 207 16.97 8.25 7.38
CA ASP A 207 16.58 8.39 8.79
C ASP A 207 17.77 8.82 9.67
N VAL A 208 18.98 8.40 9.31
CA VAL A 208 20.22 8.83 9.98
C VAL A 208 20.50 10.32 9.71
N TYR A 209 20.33 10.78 8.47
CA TYR A 209 20.48 12.21 8.13
C TYR A 209 19.49 13.08 8.89
N LEU A 210 18.24 12.62 9.00
CA LEU A 210 17.20 13.30 9.76
C LEU A 210 17.54 13.35 11.25
N ARG A 211 17.91 12.21 11.85
CA ARG A 211 18.28 12.11 13.27
C ARG A 211 19.51 12.97 13.62
N ARG A 212 20.48 13.07 12.72
CA ARG A 212 21.68 13.91 12.88
C ARG A 212 21.43 15.41 12.62
N GLY A 213 20.22 15.80 12.21
CA GLY A 213 19.87 17.21 11.98
C GLY A 213 20.43 17.80 10.70
N TRP A 214 20.75 16.97 9.69
CA TRP A 214 21.26 17.46 8.40
C TRP A 214 20.15 18.07 7.53
N MET A 215 18.90 17.70 7.81
CA MET A 215 17.71 18.19 7.11
C MET A 215 16.65 18.66 8.13
N PRO A 216 16.94 19.71 8.91
CA PRO A 216 16.10 20.11 10.04
C PRO A 216 14.70 20.57 9.63
N SER A 217 14.53 21.06 8.40
CA SER A 217 13.21 21.41 7.84
C SER A 217 12.33 20.19 7.57
N MET A 218 12.91 19.01 7.36
CA MET A 218 12.19 17.78 7.06
C MET A 218 11.81 17.01 8.32
N LEU A 219 12.63 17.10 9.38
CA LEU A 219 12.33 16.52 10.69
C LEU A 219 12.57 17.55 11.79
N PRO A 220 11.64 18.50 12.01
CA PRO A 220 11.74 19.40 13.14
C PRO A 220 11.69 18.61 14.46
N VAL A 221 12.48 19.05 15.44
CA VAL A 221 12.54 18.48 16.79
C VAL A 221 12.45 19.59 17.83
N SER A 222 11.68 19.37 18.88
CA SER A 222 11.65 20.25 20.04
C SER A 222 11.25 19.46 21.28
N GLU A 223 11.55 20.01 22.46
CA GLU A 223 11.08 19.47 23.74
C GLU A 223 9.55 19.34 23.75
N GLY A 224 9.02 18.18 24.14
CA GLY A 224 7.57 17.90 24.18
C GLY A 224 6.92 17.60 22.82
N ALA A 225 7.57 17.91 21.70
CA ALA A 225 7.13 17.57 20.34
C ALA A 225 8.26 16.82 19.59
N PRO A 226 8.51 15.54 19.95
CA PRO A 226 9.60 14.78 19.37
C PRO A 226 9.36 14.53 17.88
N GLY A 227 10.41 14.74 17.09
CA GLY A 227 10.45 14.28 15.70
C GLY A 227 10.40 12.76 15.67
N VAL A 228 9.70 12.19 14.69
CA VAL A 228 9.62 10.74 14.48
C VAL A 228 10.18 10.39 13.11
N PRO A 229 11.27 9.60 13.03
CA PRO A 229 11.86 9.18 11.76
C PRO A 229 11.00 8.16 10.98
N GLY A 230 11.49 7.78 9.80
CA GLY A 230 10.95 6.70 8.99
C GLY A 230 10.02 7.17 7.88
N MET A 231 10.29 6.68 6.67
CA MET A 231 9.61 7.08 5.43
C MET A 231 8.71 6.01 4.84
N GLU A 232 8.88 4.75 5.24
CA GLU A 232 8.14 3.62 4.68
C GLU A 232 7.72 2.64 5.77
N ALA A 233 6.54 2.04 5.59
CA ALA A 233 6.09 0.92 6.40
C ALA A 233 5.03 0.11 5.67
N ALA A 234 4.75 -1.06 6.21
CA ALA A 234 3.72 -1.97 5.75
C ALA A 234 2.88 -2.49 6.92
N GLY A 235 1.63 -2.83 6.62
CA GLY A 235 0.69 -3.34 7.61
C GLY A 235 -0.72 -3.45 7.06
N SER A 236 -1.70 -3.26 7.93
CA SER A 236 -3.11 -3.40 7.58
C SER A 236 -3.90 -2.13 7.87
N VAL A 237 -4.81 -1.75 6.97
CA VAL A 237 -5.74 -0.64 7.19
C VAL A 237 -6.62 -0.94 8.41
N ILE A 238 -6.74 0.03 9.32
CA ILE A 238 -7.65 -0.01 10.47
C ILE A 238 -8.97 0.66 10.08
N ASP A 239 -8.90 1.91 9.65
CA ASP A 239 -10.01 2.73 9.20
C ASP A 239 -9.51 3.83 8.25
N VAL A 240 -10.45 4.50 7.59
CA VAL A 240 -10.19 5.55 6.60
C VAL A 240 -10.99 6.80 6.96
N GLY A 241 -10.42 7.96 6.67
CA GLY A 241 -11.10 9.23 6.76
C GLY A 241 -12.03 9.45 5.59
N ARG A 242 -12.86 10.51 5.69
CA ARG A 242 -13.77 10.92 4.63
C ARG A 242 -13.01 11.14 3.31
N GLY A 243 -13.64 10.85 2.18
CA GLY A 243 -13.07 11.12 0.85
C GLY A 243 -12.03 10.09 0.37
N VAL A 244 -11.61 9.16 1.22
CA VAL A 244 -10.78 8.03 0.80
C VAL A 244 -11.66 6.98 0.11
N SER A 245 -11.25 6.57 -1.09
CA SER A 245 -11.88 5.49 -1.85
C SER A 245 -10.84 4.43 -2.20
N GLY A 246 -11.28 3.18 -2.40
CA GLY A 246 -10.38 2.10 -2.83
C GLY A 246 -9.43 1.55 -1.76
N LEU A 247 -9.64 1.87 -0.47
CA LEU A 247 -8.96 1.25 0.68
C LEU A 247 -10.00 0.90 1.76
N PHE A 248 -9.93 -0.31 2.30
CA PHE A 248 -10.90 -0.81 3.28
C PHE A 248 -10.18 -1.38 4.52
N PRO A 249 -10.81 -1.33 5.71
CA PRO A 249 -10.32 -2.04 6.89
C PRO A 249 -9.93 -3.50 6.58
N GLY A 250 -8.74 -3.89 7.02
CA GLY A 250 -8.18 -5.22 6.76
C GLY A 250 -7.31 -5.33 5.50
N ASP A 251 -7.38 -4.38 4.57
CA ASP A 251 -6.50 -4.37 3.39
C ASP A 251 -5.03 -4.35 3.82
N ARG A 252 -4.22 -5.24 3.23
CA ARG A 252 -2.75 -5.23 3.40
C ARG A 252 -2.15 -4.17 2.49
N VAL A 253 -1.40 -3.26 3.07
CA VAL A 253 -0.88 -2.07 2.40
C VAL A 253 0.55 -1.79 2.80
N ALA A 254 1.27 -1.11 1.91
CA ALA A 254 2.50 -0.40 2.23
C ALA A 254 2.40 1.04 1.77
N TYR A 255 3.22 1.90 2.34
CA TYR A 255 3.28 3.29 1.93
C TYR A 255 4.71 3.80 1.92
N LEU A 256 4.93 4.80 1.06
CA LEU A 256 6.11 5.65 1.05
C LEU A 256 5.60 7.06 1.37
N GLY A 257 5.79 7.53 2.60
CA GLY A 257 5.24 8.81 3.05
C GLY A 257 6.15 9.97 2.66
N PRO A 258 5.63 11.12 2.18
CA PRO A 258 6.46 12.28 1.85
C PRO A 258 7.03 12.97 3.09
N VAL A 259 6.44 12.72 4.26
CA VAL A 259 6.87 13.27 5.55
C VAL A 259 7.33 12.13 6.47
N PRO A 260 8.45 12.27 7.19
CA PRO A 260 8.87 11.30 8.20
C PRO A 260 7.81 11.07 9.29
N GLY A 261 7.79 9.86 9.85
CA GLY A 261 6.89 9.55 10.97
C GLY A 261 6.56 8.07 11.15
N ALA A 262 7.22 7.17 10.41
CA ALA A 262 6.84 5.77 10.34
C ALA A 262 7.22 4.96 11.58
N TYR A 263 8.13 5.44 12.46
CA TYR A 263 8.61 4.71 13.63
C TYR A 263 7.55 4.67 14.76
N ARG A 264 6.39 4.05 14.48
CA ARG A 264 5.20 3.95 15.36
C ARG A 264 4.48 2.63 15.10
N SER A 265 3.64 2.14 16.01
CA SER A 265 2.82 0.94 15.74
C SER A 265 1.53 1.25 14.96
N VAL A 266 1.02 2.48 15.07
CA VAL A 266 -0.17 2.96 14.34
C VAL A 266 0.08 4.35 13.78
N ARG A 267 -0.24 4.57 12.51
CA ARG A 267 -0.06 5.87 11.82
C ARG A 267 -1.16 6.14 10.80
N SER A 268 -1.66 7.37 10.77
CA SER A 268 -2.44 7.90 9.65
C SER A 268 -1.54 8.52 8.59
N VAL A 269 -1.80 8.22 7.33
CA VAL A 269 -1.08 8.76 6.17
C VAL A 269 -2.07 9.15 5.08
N PRO A 270 -1.77 10.13 4.20
CA PRO A 270 -2.65 10.43 3.08
C PRO A 270 -2.80 9.21 2.17
N ALA A 271 -4.04 8.88 1.79
CA ALA A 271 -4.37 7.66 1.04
C ALA A 271 -3.64 7.58 -0.32
N ASP A 272 -3.36 8.73 -0.92
CA ASP A 272 -2.63 8.86 -2.19
C ASP A 272 -1.20 8.30 -2.18
N TRP A 273 -0.62 8.08 -0.99
CA TRP A 273 0.72 7.54 -0.80
C TRP A 273 0.73 6.06 -0.43
N VAL A 274 -0.42 5.40 -0.51
CA VAL A 274 -0.62 4.02 -0.07
C VAL A 274 -0.83 3.11 -1.28
N VAL A 275 -0.15 1.97 -1.28
CA VAL A 275 -0.29 0.93 -2.28
C VAL A 275 -0.73 -0.38 -1.62
N ARG A 276 -1.64 -1.10 -2.28
CA ARG A 276 -2.06 -2.44 -1.84
C ARG A 276 -0.93 -3.43 -2.07
N LEU A 277 -0.76 -4.35 -1.13
CA LEU A 277 0.22 -5.42 -1.26
C LEU A 277 -0.35 -6.60 -2.04
N PRO A 278 0.40 -7.17 -2.99
CA PRO A 278 0.09 -8.48 -3.54
C PRO A 278 0.09 -9.54 -2.43
N ALA A 279 -0.78 -10.55 -2.55
CA ALA A 279 -0.93 -11.59 -1.52
C ALA A 279 0.38 -12.32 -1.17
N ALA A 280 1.29 -12.44 -2.14
CA ALA A 280 2.56 -13.16 -2.01
C ALA A 280 3.70 -12.34 -1.36
N VAL A 281 3.54 -11.03 -1.17
CA VAL A 281 4.58 -10.17 -0.57
C VAL A 281 4.30 -10.05 0.91
N GLU A 282 5.28 -10.40 1.76
CA GLU A 282 5.14 -10.28 3.22
C GLU A 282 5.30 -8.83 3.70
N ASP A 283 4.77 -8.50 4.88
CA ASP A 283 4.76 -7.11 5.36
C ASP A 283 6.20 -6.59 5.59
N ASP A 284 7.11 -7.43 6.10
CA ASP A 284 8.51 -7.05 6.30
C ASP A 284 9.30 -6.91 5.00
N GLU A 285 8.97 -7.69 3.97
CA GLU A 285 9.48 -7.53 2.62
C GLU A 285 9.02 -6.20 2.03
N ALA A 286 7.73 -5.90 2.12
CA ALA A 286 7.19 -4.65 1.62
C ALA A 286 7.85 -3.44 2.29
N ALA A 287 7.98 -3.45 3.62
CA ALA A 287 8.63 -2.39 4.39
C ALA A 287 10.15 -2.32 4.13
N ALA A 288 10.80 -3.43 3.77
CA ALA A 288 12.20 -3.42 3.40
C ALA A 288 12.45 -2.86 1.99
N LEU A 289 11.48 -3.04 1.08
CA LEU A 289 11.68 -2.93 -0.36
C LEU A 289 11.03 -1.75 -1.03
N LEU A 290 9.91 -1.20 -0.53
CA LEU A 290 9.13 -0.22 -1.29
C LEU A 290 9.97 1.00 -1.68
N LEU A 291 10.43 1.82 -0.74
CA LEU A 291 11.25 3.01 -1.00
C LEU A 291 12.47 2.68 -1.85
N LYS A 292 13.17 1.60 -1.50
CA LYS A 292 14.45 1.21 -2.13
C LYS A 292 14.25 0.71 -3.56
N GLY A 293 13.17 -0.02 -3.78
CA GLY A 293 12.76 -0.57 -5.07
C GLY A 293 12.24 0.51 -6.00
N LEU A 294 11.41 1.44 -5.51
CA LEU A 294 11.00 2.61 -6.31
C LEU A 294 12.22 3.47 -6.67
N THR A 295 13.17 3.59 -5.74
CA THR A 295 14.45 4.28 -6.00
C THR A 295 15.25 3.57 -7.09
N ALA A 296 15.39 2.24 -7.02
CA ALA A 296 16.07 1.47 -8.06
C ALA A 296 15.36 1.59 -9.42
N ASP A 297 14.02 1.55 -9.46
CA ASP A 297 13.23 1.64 -10.70
C ASP A 297 13.52 2.93 -11.46
N TYR A 298 13.43 4.10 -10.80
CA TYR A 298 13.65 5.38 -11.49
C TYR A 298 15.13 5.61 -11.84
N LEU A 299 16.06 5.14 -11.00
CA LEU A 299 17.49 5.23 -11.28
C LEU A 299 17.86 4.45 -12.54
N LEU A 300 17.31 3.25 -12.70
CA LEU A 300 17.61 2.42 -13.86
C LEU A 300 16.88 2.90 -15.11
N ARG A 301 15.60 3.26 -15.02
CA ARG A 301 14.77 3.52 -16.20
C ARG A 301 14.79 4.98 -16.64
N ASP A 302 14.62 5.93 -15.72
CA ASP A 302 14.44 7.34 -16.04
C ASP A 302 15.80 8.03 -16.22
N LEU A 303 16.67 7.93 -15.21
CA LEU A 303 17.96 8.62 -15.20
C LEU A 303 19.04 7.83 -15.94
N GLY A 304 19.21 6.55 -15.59
CA GLY A 304 20.25 5.71 -16.16
C GLY A 304 19.92 5.19 -17.57
N ARG A 305 18.63 5.13 -17.92
CA ARG A 305 18.12 4.54 -19.18
C ARG A 305 18.82 3.22 -19.52
N VAL A 306 18.93 2.37 -18.50
CA VAL A 306 19.72 1.15 -18.52
C VAL A 306 19.10 0.16 -19.50
N GLN A 307 19.94 -0.33 -20.39
CA GLN A 307 19.62 -1.30 -21.42
C GLN A 307 20.74 -2.33 -21.51
N ARG A 308 20.56 -3.33 -22.37
CA ARG A 308 21.58 -4.35 -22.61
C ARG A 308 22.91 -3.69 -23.00
N GLY A 309 23.98 -4.05 -22.30
CA GLY A 309 25.33 -3.51 -22.52
C GLY A 309 25.64 -2.20 -21.80
N THR A 310 24.68 -1.55 -21.13
CA THR A 310 24.97 -0.39 -20.27
C THR A 310 25.92 -0.81 -19.15
N ARG A 311 27.01 -0.05 -18.93
CA ARG A 311 27.94 -0.26 -17.82
C ARG A 311 27.54 0.62 -16.66
N ILE A 312 27.21 0.03 -15.52
CA ILE A 312 26.74 0.76 -14.34
C ILE A 312 27.68 0.51 -13.15
N LEU A 313 28.10 1.58 -12.46
CA LEU A 313 28.78 1.51 -11.17
C LEU A 313 27.77 1.74 -10.05
N VAL A 314 27.67 0.80 -9.12
CA VAL A 314 26.81 0.89 -7.94
C VAL A 314 27.68 0.93 -6.68
N HIS A 315 27.67 2.05 -5.97
CA HIS A 315 28.31 2.12 -4.66
C HIS A 315 27.48 1.45 -3.57
N ALA A 316 28.18 0.96 -2.54
CA ALA A 316 27.58 0.18 -1.47
C ALA A 316 26.71 -0.97 -2.03
N ALA A 317 27.26 -1.73 -2.97
CA ALA A 317 26.53 -2.73 -3.76
C ALA A 317 25.86 -3.83 -2.91
N ALA A 318 26.33 -4.06 -1.69
CA ALA A 318 25.74 -4.99 -0.72
C ALA A 318 24.70 -4.36 0.24
N GLY A 319 24.38 -3.08 0.08
CA GLY A 319 23.37 -2.38 0.86
C GLY A 319 21.96 -2.54 0.29
N GLY A 320 20.95 -1.99 0.98
CA GLY A 320 19.54 -2.16 0.62
C GLY A 320 19.20 -1.75 -0.81
N VAL A 321 19.58 -0.54 -1.25
CA VAL A 321 19.36 -0.11 -2.66
C VAL A 321 20.33 -0.81 -3.61
N GLY A 322 21.58 -1.02 -3.18
CA GLY A 322 22.65 -1.59 -4.00
C GLY A 322 22.32 -2.98 -4.53
N LEU A 323 21.78 -3.87 -3.68
CA LEU A 323 21.42 -5.24 -4.08
C LEU A 323 20.25 -5.27 -5.07
N LEU A 324 19.29 -4.36 -4.93
CA LEU A 324 18.18 -4.22 -5.88
C LEU A 324 18.68 -3.71 -7.24
N LEU A 325 19.53 -2.68 -7.23
CA LEU A 325 20.16 -2.16 -8.45
C LEU A 325 21.00 -3.22 -9.16
N CYS A 326 21.80 -3.99 -8.44
CA CYS A 326 22.65 -5.02 -9.04
C CYS A 326 21.80 -6.08 -9.76
N SER A 327 20.79 -6.62 -9.09
CA SER A 327 19.99 -7.71 -9.65
C SER A 327 19.13 -7.23 -10.81
N TRP A 328 18.47 -6.07 -10.63
CA TRP A 328 17.59 -5.52 -11.65
C TRP A 328 18.35 -5.00 -12.88
N ALA A 329 19.49 -4.32 -12.70
CA ALA A 329 20.33 -3.92 -13.82
C ALA A 329 20.85 -5.14 -14.59
N ARG A 330 21.24 -6.20 -13.87
CA ARG A 330 21.68 -7.46 -14.51
C ARG A 330 20.55 -8.09 -15.32
N SER A 331 19.31 -8.11 -14.82
CA SER A 331 18.17 -8.64 -15.55
C SER A 331 17.86 -7.85 -16.83
N LEU A 332 18.23 -6.57 -16.88
CA LEU A 332 18.15 -5.72 -18.08
C LEU A 332 19.34 -5.91 -19.05
N GLY A 333 20.29 -6.79 -18.71
CA GLY A 333 21.48 -7.09 -19.53
C GLY A 333 22.62 -6.08 -19.37
N ALA A 334 22.64 -5.30 -18.29
CA ALA A 334 23.74 -4.39 -17.97
C ALA A 334 25.00 -5.14 -17.49
N VAL A 335 26.15 -4.51 -17.66
CA VAL A 335 27.40 -4.88 -16.98
C VAL A 335 27.45 -4.12 -15.66
N VAL A 336 27.32 -4.84 -14.56
CA VAL A 336 27.24 -4.24 -13.22
C VAL A 336 28.61 -4.29 -12.55
N VAL A 337 29.15 -3.11 -12.26
CA VAL A 337 30.32 -2.91 -11.41
C VAL A 337 29.85 -2.42 -10.06
N GLY A 338 30.43 -2.90 -8.97
CA GLY A 338 30.00 -2.51 -7.63
C GLY A 338 31.16 -2.34 -6.66
N THR A 339 31.04 -1.38 -5.75
CA THR A 339 32.01 -1.23 -4.65
C THR A 339 31.42 -1.70 -3.32
N VAL A 340 32.25 -2.37 -2.53
CA VAL A 340 31.92 -2.87 -1.19
C VAL A 340 33.11 -2.72 -0.25
N SER A 341 32.86 -2.82 1.07
CA SER A 341 33.88 -2.61 2.11
C SER A 341 34.52 -3.90 2.65
N SER A 342 34.07 -5.08 2.20
CA SER A 342 34.59 -6.38 2.65
C SER A 342 34.33 -7.48 1.62
N GLU A 343 35.09 -8.58 1.71
CA GLU A 343 34.89 -9.77 0.86
C GLU A 343 33.55 -10.48 1.14
N GLU A 344 33.08 -10.47 2.38
CA GLU A 344 31.76 -10.99 2.73
C GLU A 344 30.66 -10.28 1.93
N LYS A 345 30.70 -8.94 1.90
CA LYS A 345 29.80 -8.13 1.08
C LYS A 345 30.01 -8.36 -0.41
N ALA A 346 31.22 -8.65 -0.83
CA ALA A 346 31.51 -8.93 -2.23
C ALA A 346 30.83 -10.21 -2.71
N ARG A 347 30.78 -11.25 -1.88
CA ARG A 347 30.03 -12.48 -2.18
C ARG A 347 28.56 -12.19 -2.39
N VAL A 348 27.93 -11.48 -1.45
CA VAL A 348 26.49 -11.14 -1.54
C VAL A 348 26.20 -10.27 -2.77
N ALA A 349 27.07 -9.30 -3.09
CA ALA A 349 26.91 -8.48 -4.28
C ALA A 349 26.98 -9.32 -5.58
N ARG A 350 27.91 -10.28 -5.68
CA ARG A 350 28.00 -11.21 -6.82
C ARG A 350 26.74 -12.07 -6.95
N ASP A 351 26.24 -12.59 -5.84
CA ASP A 351 25.01 -13.40 -5.80
C ASP A 351 23.78 -12.61 -6.28
N HIS A 352 23.83 -11.27 -6.18
CA HIS A 352 22.81 -10.35 -6.68
C HIS A 352 23.16 -9.75 -8.04
N GLY A 353 24.03 -10.37 -8.83
CA GLY A 353 24.26 -9.98 -10.23
C GLY A 353 25.30 -8.88 -10.43
N CYS A 354 26.06 -8.51 -9.39
CA CYS A 354 27.23 -7.65 -9.55
C CYS A 354 28.38 -8.44 -10.20
N GLU A 355 28.65 -8.15 -11.47
CA GLU A 355 29.64 -8.88 -12.28
C GLU A 355 31.08 -8.56 -11.86
N HIS A 356 31.38 -7.28 -11.66
CA HIS A 356 32.70 -6.81 -11.24
C HIS A 356 32.62 -6.15 -9.86
N VAL A 357 33.05 -6.86 -8.82
CA VAL A 357 33.06 -6.32 -7.46
C VAL A 357 34.45 -5.84 -7.07
N ILE A 358 34.51 -4.60 -6.60
CA ILE A 358 35.71 -3.94 -6.10
C ILE A 358 35.59 -3.79 -4.58
N VAL A 359 36.51 -4.42 -3.84
CA VAL A 359 36.57 -4.29 -2.38
C VAL A 359 37.51 -3.15 -2.03
N THR A 360 36.98 -2.06 -1.48
CA THR A 360 37.75 -0.87 -1.08
C THR A 360 37.15 -0.23 0.17
N ARG A 361 38.03 0.34 1.02
CA ARG A 361 37.66 1.13 2.21
C ARG A 361 38.16 2.57 2.15
N ASP A 362 39.15 2.83 1.31
CA ASP A 362 39.80 4.11 1.09
C ASP A 362 39.26 4.85 -0.15
N TYR A 363 38.16 4.34 -0.73
CA TYR A 363 37.47 4.88 -1.89
C TYR A 363 38.27 4.83 -3.19
N ARG A 364 39.37 4.07 -3.26
CA ARG A 364 40.12 3.85 -4.50
C ARG A 364 39.47 2.74 -5.33
N PHE A 365 38.86 3.11 -6.46
CA PHE A 365 38.17 2.15 -7.34
C PHE A 365 38.26 2.49 -8.83
N ALA A 366 38.55 3.73 -9.22
CA ALA A 366 38.48 4.19 -10.60
C ALA A 366 39.35 3.37 -11.54
N ASP A 367 40.60 3.10 -11.16
CA ASP A 367 41.52 2.27 -11.94
C ASP A 367 40.99 0.85 -12.17
N ALA A 368 40.34 0.26 -11.15
CA ALA A 368 39.75 -1.07 -11.25
C ALA A 368 38.50 -1.04 -12.16
N VAL A 369 37.68 0.01 -12.08
CA VAL A 369 36.55 0.23 -13.00
C VAL A 369 37.04 0.38 -14.45
N GLN A 370 38.07 1.18 -14.67
CA GLN A 370 38.65 1.40 -16.00
C GLN A 370 39.19 0.10 -16.60
N ARG A 371 39.90 -0.70 -15.81
CA ARG A 371 40.38 -2.02 -16.26
C ARG A 371 39.25 -3.01 -16.52
N ALA A 372 38.19 -2.99 -15.72
CA ALA A 372 37.09 -3.94 -15.85
C ALA A 372 36.24 -3.69 -17.10
N CYS A 373 35.90 -2.43 -17.38
CA CYS A 373 34.93 -2.12 -18.45
C CYS A 373 35.21 -0.82 -19.24
N GLY A 374 36.38 -0.19 -19.09
CA GLY A 374 36.71 1.06 -19.78
C GLY A 374 35.88 2.26 -19.30
N GLY A 375 35.55 2.27 -18.02
CA GLY A 375 34.67 3.26 -17.38
C GLY A 375 33.19 2.91 -17.46
N VAL A 376 32.35 3.61 -16.69
CA VAL A 376 30.90 3.36 -16.63
C VAL A 376 30.08 4.45 -17.30
N ASP A 377 28.97 4.04 -17.91
CA ASP A 377 27.98 4.92 -18.55
C ASP A 377 27.08 5.59 -17.51
N VAL A 378 26.78 4.87 -16.42
CA VAL A 378 25.94 5.34 -15.31
C VAL A 378 26.66 5.07 -13.99
N LEU A 379 26.71 6.07 -13.11
CA LEU A 379 27.23 5.95 -11.76
C LEU A 379 26.11 6.27 -10.76
N VAL A 380 25.80 5.33 -9.87
CA VAL A 380 24.91 5.55 -8.73
C VAL A 380 25.76 5.71 -7.47
N ASP A 381 25.86 6.95 -7.00
CA ASP A 381 26.74 7.36 -5.92
C ASP A 381 25.98 7.63 -4.61
N GLY A 382 26.32 6.86 -3.59
CA GLY A 382 25.86 7.05 -2.21
C GLY A 382 26.96 7.47 -1.23
N LEU A 383 28.19 7.71 -1.70
CA LEU A 383 29.36 7.93 -0.86
C LEU A 383 29.52 9.42 -0.52
N GLY A 384 29.49 10.32 -1.51
CA GLY A 384 29.66 11.75 -1.29
C GLY A 384 31.11 12.23 -1.49
N GLU A 385 31.51 13.29 -0.77
CA GLU A 385 32.73 14.07 -1.09
C GLU A 385 34.02 13.25 -1.13
N ALA A 386 34.20 12.30 -0.22
CA ALA A 386 35.45 11.52 -0.13
C ALA A 386 35.71 10.67 -1.38
N ALA A 387 34.67 10.35 -2.15
CA ALA A 387 34.77 9.58 -3.40
C ALA A 387 34.72 10.46 -4.67
N ARG A 388 34.63 11.79 -4.55
CA ARG A 388 34.33 12.70 -5.66
C ARG A 388 35.31 12.56 -6.84
N ALA A 389 36.62 12.50 -6.57
CA ALA A 389 37.64 12.39 -7.60
C ALA A 389 37.59 11.02 -8.30
N GLU A 390 37.39 9.95 -7.53
CA GLU A 390 37.32 8.57 -8.04
C GLU A 390 36.04 8.34 -8.84
N ASN A 391 34.92 8.94 -8.43
CA ASN A 391 33.67 8.97 -9.19
C ASN A 391 33.85 9.59 -10.58
N HIS A 392 34.49 10.76 -10.65
CA HIS A 392 34.79 11.42 -11.91
C HIS A 392 35.72 10.59 -12.80
N ALA A 393 36.76 9.99 -12.21
CA ALA A 393 37.71 9.16 -12.92
C ALA A 393 37.09 7.86 -13.45
N ALA A 394 36.16 7.25 -12.71
CA ALA A 394 35.47 6.00 -13.09
C ALA A 394 34.46 6.15 -14.24
N LEU A 395 33.93 7.35 -14.48
CA LEU A 395 32.98 7.60 -15.57
C LEU A 395 33.63 7.43 -16.95
N ALA A 396 32.87 6.87 -17.90
CA ALA A 396 33.18 6.89 -19.32
C ALA A 396 32.88 8.27 -19.94
N ARG A 397 33.31 8.46 -21.20
CA ARG A 397 32.88 9.62 -21.99
C ARG A 397 31.36 9.63 -22.14
N ARG A 398 30.73 10.77 -21.89
CA ARG A 398 29.27 10.98 -21.82
C ARG A 398 28.58 10.24 -20.68
N GLY A 399 29.33 9.82 -19.67
CA GLY A 399 28.78 9.17 -18.49
C GLY A 399 27.86 10.09 -17.67
N HIS A 400 26.92 9.47 -16.97
CA HIS A 400 25.98 10.14 -16.09
C HIS A 400 26.29 9.84 -14.62
N TRP A 401 26.56 10.88 -13.83
CA TRP A 401 26.75 10.77 -12.38
C TRP A 401 25.46 11.10 -11.65
N ILE A 402 24.87 10.09 -11.01
CA ILE A 402 23.70 10.24 -10.15
C ILE A 402 24.16 10.21 -8.69
N SER A 403 24.13 11.37 -8.03
CA SER A 403 24.42 11.52 -6.60
C SER A 403 23.12 11.31 -5.79
N LEU A 404 22.96 10.13 -5.19
CA LEU A 404 21.79 9.74 -4.41
C LEU A 404 21.98 9.93 -2.89
N GLY A 405 23.21 9.79 -2.40
CA GLY A 405 23.51 9.79 -0.97
C GLY A 405 24.88 10.38 -0.63
N GLN A 406 25.15 10.50 0.67
CA GLN A 406 26.29 11.25 1.20
C GLN A 406 26.89 10.57 2.44
N ALA A 407 27.12 9.25 2.37
CA ALA A 407 27.54 8.44 3.52
C ALA A 407 28.89 8.85 4.14
N SER A 408 29.78 9.52 3.39
CA SER A 408 31.06 10.06 3.85
C SER A 408 31.02 11.55 4.17
N GLY A 409 29.86 12.22 4.01
CA GLY A 409 29.71 13.66 4.17
C GLY A 409 29.16 14.36 2.92
N ALA A 410 28.73 15.60 3.11
CA ALA A 410 28.08 16.38 2.08
C ALA A 410 29.01 16.66 0.89
N LEU A 411 28.55 16.32 -0.32
CA LEU A 411 29.21 16.64 -1.57
C LEU A 411 29.32 18.17 -1.73
N ALA A 412 30.53 18.66 -1.98
CA ALA A 412 30.79 20.07 -2.24
C ALA A 412 30.18 20.51 -3.59
N ALA A 413 30.12 21.83 -3.82
CA ALA A 413 29.65 22.38 -5.08
C ALA A 413 30.50 21.83 -6.26
N LEU A 414 29.85 21.25 -7.26
CA LEU A 414 30.52 20.76 -8.46
C LEU A 414 30.69 21.90 -9.46
N PRO A 415 31.92 22.33 -9.79
CA PRO A 415 32.12 23.32 -10.83
C PRO A 415 31.73 22.73 -12.19
N PRO A 416 30.97 23.45 -13.04
CA PRO A 416 30.55 22.94 -14.35
C PRO A 416 31.70 22.44 -15.23
N ASP A 417 32.88 23.05 -15.13
CA ASP A 417 34.09 22.66 -15.87
C ASP A 417 34.52 21.20 -15.62
N LEU A 418 34.20 20.65 -14.44
CA LEU A 418 34.47 19.24 -14.13
C LEU A 418 33.76 18.30 -15.12
N LEU A 419 32.58 18.70 -15.63
CA LEU A 419 31.79 17.89 -16.53
C LEU A 419 32.32 17.95 -17.97
N ILE A 420 33.00 19.03 -18.37
CA ILE A 420 33.47 19.25 -19.75
C ILE A 420 34.51 18.19 -20.15
N ALA A 421 35.38 17.76 -19.23
CA ALA A 421 36.48 16.84 -19.49
C ALA A 421 36.06 15.52 -20.19
N LYS A 422 34.84 15.05 -19.93
CA LYS A 422 34.27 13.83 -20.53
C LYS A 422 32.86 14.04 -21.10
N SER A 423 32.40 15.29 -21.26
CA SER A 423 31.01 15.63 -21.62
C SER A 423 29.98 14.95 -20.71
N LEU A 424 30.24 14.98 -19.40
CA LEU A 424 29.44 14.30 -18.38
C LEU A 424 28.12 15.02 -18.14
N SER A 425 27.19 14.29 -17.54
CA SER A 425 25.96 14.85 -16.94
C SER A 425 25.90 14.49 -15.46
N PHE A 426 25.20 15.31 -14.67
CA PHE A 426 25.05 15.12 -13.24
C PHE A 426 23.59 15.24 -12.83
N SER A 427 23.15 14.45 -11.86
CA SER A 427 21.81 14.54 -11.28
C SER A 427 21.82 14.24 -9.80
N ARG A 428 20.92 14.89 -9.07
CA ARG A 428 20.69 14.70 -7.65
C ARG A 428 19.19 14.55 -7.38
N PRO A 429 18.65 13.35 -7.62
CA PRO A 429 17.20 13.11 -7.59
C PRO A 429 16.65 12.96 -6.17
N VAL A 430 15.35 13.22 -6.02
CA VAL A 430 14.55 12.91 -4.84
C VAL A 430 13.43 11.97 -5.26
N VAL A 431 13.25 10.85 -4.56
CA VAL A 431 12.30 9.80 -4.95
C VAL A 431 10.87 10.34 -5.11
N PHE A 432 10.44 11.29 -4.26
CA PHE A 432 9.09 11.85 -4.25
C PHE A 432 8.70 12.53 -5.57
N ASP A 433 9.65 13.09 -6.31
CA ASP A 433 9.39 13.71 -7.62
C ASP A 433 9.07 12.67 -8.71
N TYR A 434 9.48 11.41 -8.49
CA TYR A 434 9.24 10.30 -9.43
C TYR A 434 7.98 9.49 -9.10
N VAL A 435 7.32 9.80 -7.98
CA VAL A 435 6.08 9.18 -7.50
C VAL A 435 5.05 10.24 -7.09
N ALA A 436 5.11 11.42 -7.71
CA ALA A 436 4.34 12.60 -7.30
C ALA A 436 2.82 12.46 -7.43
N THR A 437 2.34 11.43 -8.15
CA THR A 437 0.92 11.11 -8.30
C THR A 437 0.64 9.68 -7.87
N PRO A 438 -0.59 9.38 -7.38
CA PRO A 438 -0.98 8.01 -7.02
C PRO A 438 -0.78 7.01 -8.16
N ALA A 439 -1.04 7.43 -9.41
CA ALA A 439 -0.84 6.60 -10.59
C ALA A 439 0.64 6.22 -10.79
N GLN A 440 1.55 7.18 -10.69
CA GLN A 440 2.99 6.93 -10.80
C GLN A 440 3.50 6.04 -9.66
N LEU A 441 3.05 6.29 -8.43
CA LEU A 441 3.38 5.44 -7.28
C LEU A 441 2.93 3.99 -7.51
N ALA A 442 1.66 3.80 -7.88
CA ALA A 442 1.10 2.48 -8.13
C ALA A 442 1.80 1.75 -9.27
N GLU A 443 2.08 2.44 -10.38
CA GLU A 443 2.77 1.87 -11.55
C GLU A 443 4.18 1.37 -11.20
N ARG A 444 4.95 2.17 -10.45
CA ARG A 444 6.31 1.78 -10.03
C ARG A 444 6.28 0.68 -8.98
N ALA A 445 5.34 0.73 -8.03
CA ALA A 445 5.17 -0.33 -7.05
C ALA A 445 4.82 -1.66 -7.73
N GLN A 446 3.93 -1.64 -8.72
CA GLN A 446 3.60 -2.82 -9.50
C GLN A 446 4.83 -3.39 -10.22
N ARG A 447 5.65 -2.54 -10.88
CA ARG A 447 6.90 -2.99 -11.50
C ARG A 447 7.87 -3.63 -10.51
N LEU A 448 7.99 -3.07 -9.30
CA LEU A 448 8.81 -3.64 -8.25
C LEU A 448 8.33 -5.05 -7.88
N TRP A 449 7.02 -5.21 -7.66
CA TRP A 449 6.44 -6.49 -7.30
C TRP A 449 6.54 -7.52 -8.43
N ASP A 450 6.32 -7.11 -9.69
CA ASP A 450 6.51 -7.97 -10.86
C ASP A 450 7.97 -8.40 -11.02
N ALA A 451 8.91 -7.50 -10.77
CA ALA A 451 10.34 -7.80 -10.81
C ALA A 451 10.76 -8.76 -9.69
N LEU A 452 10.17 -8.65 -8.50
CA LEU A 452 10.37 -9.61 -7.41
C LEU A 452 9.77 -10.98 -7.76
N ALA A 453 8.53 -11.01 -8.25
CA ALA A 453 7.82 -12.24 -8.59
C ALA A 453 8.48 -13.01 -9.73
N SER A 454 9.02 -12.32 -10.74
CA SER A 454 9.75 -12.93 -11.86
C SER A 454 11.19 -13.33 -11.51
N GLY A 455 11.70 -12.95 -10.33
CA GLY A 455 13.09 -13.15 -9.93
C GLY A 455 14.09 -12.23 -10.64
N ALA A 456 13.62 -11.22 -11.38
CA ALA A 456 14.47 -10.16 -11.94
C ALA A 456 15.16 -9.36 -10.83
N ILE A 457 14.47 -9.17 -9.71
CA ILE A 457 15.04 -8.71 -8.44
C ILE A 457 15.15 -9.91 -7.52
N ARG A 458 16.34 -10.06 -6.91
CA ARG A 458 16.51 -11.01 -5.81
C ARG A 458 16.23 -10.31 -4.49
N LYS A 459 15.45 -10.97 -3.62
CA LYS A 459 15.16 -10.48 -2.27
C LYS A 459 16.47 -10.34 -1.48
N PRO A 460 16.82 -9.13 -1.00
CA PRO A 460 17.98 -8.93 -0.15
C PRO A 460 17.75 -9.55 1.23
N PRO A 461 18.81 -9.87 1.98
CA PRO A 461 18.70 -10.20 3.39
C PRO A 461 17.98 -9.07 4.16
N ILE A 462 17.06 -9.44 5.06
CA ILE A 462 16.30 -8.51 5.89
C ILE A 462 16.63 -8.79 7.37
N GLU A 463 17.32 -7.86 8.00
CA GLU A 463 17.61 -7.87 9.44
C GLU A 463 16.46 -7.17 10.19
N ARG A 464 15.92 -7.82 11.22
CA ARG A 464 14.72 -7.37 11.94
C ARG A 464 15.08 -6.95 13.35
N PHE A 465 14.55 -5.81 13.77
CA PHE A 465 14.66 -5.29 15.14
C PHE A 465 13.25 -5.02 15.69
N ALA A 466 13.07 -5.08 17.00
CA ALA A 466 11.85 -4.52 17.60
C ALA A 466 11.83 -3.00 17.41
N LEU A 467 10.64 -2.38 17.33
CA LEU A 467 10.48 -0.93 17.23
C LEU A 467 11.30 -0.18 18.29
N ASP A 468 11.22 -0.60 19.55
CA ASP A 468 11.96 -0.02 20.66
C ASP A 468 13.50 -0.15 20.53
N ALA A 469 13.98 -1.03 19.66
CA ALA A 469 15.40 -1.21 19.35
C ALA A 469 15.87 -0.36 18.15
N ALA A 470 15.13 0.68 17.75
CA ALA A 470 15.48 1.58 16.65
C ALA A 470 16.88 2.18 16.77
N ALA A 471 17.33 2.54 17.98
CA ALA A 471 18.70 3.01 18.23
C ALA A 471 19.75 1.98 17.77
N ARG A 472 19.56 0.70 18.14
CA ARG A 472 20.45 -0.40 17.73
C ARG A 472 20.40 -0.65 16.24
N ALA A 473 19.23 -0.52 15.61
CA ALA A 473 19.09 -0.63 14.15
C ALA A 473 19.87 0.49 13.43
N HIS A 474 19.85 1.72 13.97
CA HIS A 474 20.63 2.84 13.45
C HIS A 474 22.14 2.63 13.65
N GLU A 475 22.59 2.21 14.83
CA GLU A 475 23.99 1.83 15.08
C GLU A 475 24.47 0.77 14.08
N ARG A 476 23.64 -0.26 13.87
CA ARG A 476 23.91 -1.33 12.91
C ARG A 476 24.06 -0.79 11.49
N LEU A 477 23.19 0.12 11.07
CA LEU A 477 23.26 0.74 9.75
C LEU A 477 24.50 1.65 9.60
N GLU A 478 24.79 2.49 10.60
CA GLU A 478 25.90 3.45 10.58
C GLU A 478 27.27 2.79 10.69
N SER A 479 27.37 1.65 11.38
CA SER A 479 28.61 0.85 11.45
C SER A 479 29.10 0.36 10.09
N ARG A 480 28.24 0.44 9.07
CA ARG A 480 28.46 -0.15 7.73
C ARG A 480 28.71 -1.65 7.79
N ALA A 481 28.34 -2.34 8.86
CA ALA A 481 28.45 -3.80 8.96
C ALA A 481 27.22 -4.53 8.40
N SER A 482 26.10 -3.83 8.20
CA SER A 482 24.88 -4.42 7.63
C SER A 482 25.04 -4.84 6.17
N ILE A 483 24.26 -5.85 5.80
CA ILE A 483 24.07 -6.36 4.44
C ILE A 483 22.56 -6.37 4.18
N GLY A 484 22.13 -5.84 3.04
CA GLY A 484 20.72 -5.76 2.69
C GLY A 484 19.95 -4.68 3.44
N ALA A 485 18.73 -5.00 3.85
CA ALA A 485 17.76 -4.08 4.43
C ALA A 485 17.56 -4.33 5.92
N LEU A 486 17.21 -3.26 6.65
CA LEU A 486 16.81 -3.32 8.05
C LEU A 486 15.35 -2.91 8.17
N VAL A 487 14.61 -3.60 9.03
CA VAL A 487 13.23 -3.24 9.38
C VAL A 487 13.02 -3.24 10.88
N LEU A 488 12.11 -2.40 11.35
CA LEU A 488 11.58 -2.43 12.70
C LEU A 488 10.23 -3.15 12.70
N LEU A 489 10.01 -4.04 13.65
CA LEU A 489 8.76 -4.74 13.89
C LEU A 489 7.95 -3.99 14.95
N ALA A 490 6.73 -3.64 14.59
CA ALA A 490 5.84 -2.73 15.32
C ALA A 490 4.87 -3.43 16.27
#